data_AF-A0A358CT27-F1
#
_entry.id   AF-A0A358CT27-F1
#
_cell.length_a   1.000
_cell.length_b   1.000
_cell.length_c   1.000
_cell.angle_alpha   90.00
_cell.angle_beta   90.00
_cell.angle_gamma   90.00
#
_symmetry.space_group_name_H-M   'P 1'
#
loop_
_entity.id
_entity.type
_entity.pdbx_description
1 polymer ?
#
loop_
_entity_poly.entity_id
_entity_poly.type
_entity_poly.pdbx_seq_one_letter_code
_entity_poly.pdbx_strand_id
1 'polypeptide(L)'
;MWCETGSLSSQLCVPEDVSIIGCDDQAEAAFMTPPLTTVRQPSYEMGFVASRALLSLISNEDYGWSELAPELQIRESVKRFTS
;
A
#
# COMPACT_ATOMS: atom_id res chain seq x y z
N MET A 1 2.99 7.29 17.43
CA MET A 1 4.08 6.87 18.34
C MET A 1 5.25 6.32 17.52
N TRP A 2 5.87 7.14 16.67
CA TRP A 2 7.14 6.82 15.98
C TRP A 2 8.23 7.83 16.37
N CYS A 3 8.07 8.38 17.57
CA CYS A 3 9.01 9.26 18.24
C CYS A 3 8.55 9.29 19.70
N GLU A 4 9.06 8.38 20.54
CA GLU A 4 8.98 8.54 21.99
C GLU A 4 10.40 8.61 22.56
N THR A 5 10.65 9.78 23.15
CA THR A 5 11.56 10.10 24.26
C THR A 5 12.63 9.05 24.63
N GLY A 6 13.87 9.33 24.20
CA GLY A 6 15.07 9.17 25.04
C GLY A 6 15.81 7.83 25.03
N SER A 7 16.83 7.70 24.16
CA SER A 7 18.18 7.21 24.51
C SER A 7 19.09 7.31 23.26
N LEU A 8 20.33 7.72 23.46
CA LEU A 8 21.33 8.04 22.44
C LEU A 8 21.76 6.81 21.61
N SER A 9 21.09 6.57 20.48
CA SER A 9 21.70 6.14 19.20
C SER A 9 20.65 6.24 18.07
N SER A 10 20.77 7.31 17.26
CA SER A 10 20.01 7.62 16.02
C SER A 10 18.52 7.22 15.97
N GLN A 11 17.64 8.10 16.44
CA GLN A 11 16.21 8.02 16.10
C GLN A 11 16.02 8.57 14.68
N LEU A 12 15.48 7.76 13.76
CA LEU A 12 15.12 8.20 12.41
C LEU A 12 13.66 8.69 12.43
N CYS A 13 13.45 9.89 11.90
CA CYS A 13 12.15 10.51 11.74
C CYS A 13 11.59 10.25 10.35
N VAL A 14 10.30 9.95 10.27
CA VAL A 14 9.55 9.84 9.01
C VAL A 14 8.64 11.05 8.90
N PRO A 15 8.63 11.79 7.78
CA PRO A 15 9.40 11.56 6.55
C PRO A 15 10.82 12.17 6.56
N GLU A 16 11.28 12.72 7.68
CA GLU A 16 12.39 13.68 7.67
C GLU A 16 13.76 13.11 7.37
N ASP A 17 14.11 12.01 8.01
CA ASP A 17 15.36 11.29 7.78
C ASP A 17 15.15 10.19 6.74
N VAL A 18 13.94 9.62 6.70
CA VAL A 18 13.59 8.56 5.75
C VAL A 18 12.12 8.68 5.33
N SER A 19 11.89 8.59 4.02
CA SER A 19 10.55 8.48 3.45
C SER A 19 10.13 7.02 3.36
N ILE A 20 8.86 6.72 3.67
CA ILE A 20 8.30 5.36 3.66
C ILE A 20 7.05 5.31 2.78
N ILE A 21 6.99 4.29 1.92
CA ILE A 21 5.80 3.92 1.14
C ILE A 21 5.36 2.52 1.57
N GLY A 22 4.06 2.35 1.85
CA GLY A 22 3.43 1.07 2.14
C GLY A 22 2.80 0.39 0.92
N CYS A 23 2.12 -0.73 1.18
CA CYS A 23 1.31 -1.46 0.20
C CYS A 23 -0.14 -1.62 0.71
N ASP A 24 -1.05 -1.92 -0.20
CA ASP A 24 -2.46 -2.35 -0.02
C ASP A 24 -3.47 -1.25 0.32
N ASP A 25 -3.05 -0.16 0.95
CA ASP A 25 -3.96 0.89 1.45
C ASP A 25 -5.03 0.36 2.41
N GLN A 26 -4.62 -0.50 3.35
CA GLN A 26 -5.46 -0.91 4.48
C GLN A 26 -5.90 0.32 5.28
N ALA A 27 -7.06 0.25 5.95
CA ALA A 27 -7.67 1.38 6.63
C ALA A 27 -6.73 2.06 7.64
N GLU A 28 -5.92 1.27 8.33
CA GLU A 28 -4.92 1.72 9.31
C GLU A 28 -3.90 2.68 8.70
N ALA A 29 -3.55 2.52 7.42
CA ALA A 29 -2.56 3.36 6.74
C ALA A 29 -2.92 4.86 6.81
N ALA A 30 -4.22 5.18 6.76
CA ALA A 30 -4.71 6.56 6.88
C ALA A 30 -4.57 7.14 8.30
N PHE A 31 -4.47 6.29 9.32
CA PHE A 31 -4.44 6.67 10.73
C PHE A 31 -3.07 6.47 11.39
N MET A 32 -2.08 5.98 10.65
CA MET A 32 -0.68 5.94 11.11
C MET A 32 -0.15 7.36 11.37
N THR A 33 0.97 7.47 12.09
CA THR A 33 1.61 8.76 12.39
C THR A 33 3.07 8.74 11.91
N PRO A 34 3.42 9.41 10.81
CA PRO A 34 2.52 10.13 9.89
C PRO A 34 1.60 9.19 9.09
N PRO A 35 0.46 9.66 8.55
CA PRO A 35 -0.36 8.90 7.62
C PRO A 35 0.46 8.35 6.46
N LEU A 36 0.34 7.04 6.21
CA LEU A 36 1.23 6.28 5.34
C LEU A 36 0.83 6.42 3.87
N THR A 37 1.72 6.99 3.06
CA THR A 37 1.67 6.91 1.59
C THR A 37 1.76 5.45 1.18
N THR A 38 0.92 4.98 0.27
CA THR A 38 0.81 3.55 -0.03
C THR A 38 0.28 3.31 -1.44
N VAL A 39 0.59 2.15 -2.00
CA VAL A 39 0.03 1.69 -3.28
C VAL A 39 -1.22 0.86 -3.00
N ARG A 40 -2.41 1.41 -3.30
CA ARG A 40 -3.69 0.71 -3.17
C ARG A 40 -3.80 -0.35 -4.24
N GLN A 41 -4.02 -1.59 -3.82
CA GLN A 41 -4.40 -2.67 -4.73
C GLN A 41 -5.93 -2.68 -4.91
N PRO A 42 -6.46 -2.90 -6.13
CA PRO A 42 -7.89 -3.04 -6.38
C PRO A 42 -8.38 -4.42 -5.92
N SER A 43 -8.30 -4.64 -4.60
CA SER A 43 -8.47 -5.96 -3.97
C SER A 43 -9.86 -6.56 -4.19
N TYR A 44 -10.90 -5.72 -4.27
CA TYR A 44 -12.25 -6.16 -4.60
C TYR A 44 -12.32 -6.72 -6.03
N GLU A 45 -11.83 -5.95 -7.00
CA GLU A 45 -11.78 -6.36 -8.42
C GLU A 45 -10.91 -7.60 -8.60
N MET A 46 -9.77 -7.68 -7.91
CA MET A 46 -8.91 -8.87 -7.90
C MET A 46 -9.67 -10.11 -7.44
N GLY A 47 -10.39 -10.02 -6.31
CA GLY A 47 -11.19 -11.12 -5.80
C GLY A 47 -12.33 -11.51 -6.74
N PHE A 48 -12.98 -10.53 -7.36
CA PHE A 48 -14.02 -10.75 -8.35
C PHE A 48 -13.50 -11.48 -9.61
N VAL A 49 -12.40 -10.98 -10.19
CA VAL A 49 -11.73 -11.59 -11.35
C VAL A 49 -11.23 -13.00 -11.03
N ALA A 50 -10.60 -13.19 -9.86
CA ALA A 50 -10.12 -14.51 -9.43
C ALA A 50 -11.28 -15.51 -9.27
N SER A 51 -12.40 -15.08 -8.68
CA SER A 51 -13.59 -15.92 -8.50
C SER A 51 -14.21 -16.29 -9.85
N ARG A 52 -14.28 -15.33 -10.78
CA ARG A 52 -14.74 -15.56 -12.16
C ARG A 52 -13.84 -16.56 -12.88
N ALA A 53 -12.52 -16.40 -12.78
CA ALA A 53 -11.55 -17.32 -13.36
C ALA A 53 -11.73 -18.74 -12.82
N LEU A 54 -11.88 -18.89 -11.50
CA LEU A 54 -12.12 -20.18 -10.86
C LEU A 54 -13.38 -20.87 -11.40
N LEU A 55 -14.49 -20.14 -11.54
CA LEU A 55 -15.74 -20.69 -12.06
C LEU A 55 -15.63 -21.11 -13.53
N SER A 56 -14.91 -20.34 -14.36
CA SER A 56 -14.63 -20.72 -15.75
C SER A 56 -13.80 -21.99 -15.83
N LEU A 57 -12.73 -22.10 -15.02
CA LEU A 57 -11.90 -23.31 -14.96
C LEU A 57 -12.69 -24.55 -14.53
N ILE A 58 -13.58 -24.43 -13.53
CA ILE A 58 -14.48 -25.51 -13.11
C ILE A 58 -15.40 -25.95 -14.26
N SER A 59 -15.78 -25.00 -15.13
CA SER A 59 -16.65 -25.24 -16.29
C SER A 59 -15.88 -25.73 -17.54
N ASN A 60 -14.56 -25.96 -17.43
CA ASN A 60 -13.65 -26.21 -18.56
C ASN A 60 -13.70 -25.10 -19.64
N GLU A 61 -13.90 -23.86 -19.23
CA GLU A 61 -13.84 -22.67 -20.09
C GLU A 61 -12.49 -21.95 -19.90
N ASP A 62 -11.98 -21.38 -20.98
CA ASP A 62 -10.82 -20.48 -20.92
C ASP A 62 -11.22 -19.14 -20.27
N TYR A 63 -10.30 -18.57 -19.48
CA TYR A 63 -10.49 -17.26 -18.87
C TYR A 63 -9.44 -16.25 -19.35
N GLY A 64 -9.90 -15.16 -19.95
CA GLY A 64 -9.05 -14.04 -20.37
C GLY A 64 -8.69 -13.15 -19.19
N TRP A 65 -7.39 -13.05 -18.89
CA TRP A 65 -6.89 -12.17 -17.84
C TRP A 65 -6.82 -10.72 -18.30
N SER A 66 -7.27 -9.80 -17.45
CA SER A 66 -7.08 -8.36 -17.60
C SER A 66 -6.11 -7.85 -16.53
N GLU A 67 -5.26 -6.90 -16.91
CA GLU A 67 -4.42 -6.18 -15.95
C GLU A 67 -5.30 -5.29 -15.05
N LEU A 68 -5.05 -5.35 -13.74
CA LEU A 68 -5.69 -4.50 -12.75
C LEU A 68 -4.65 -3.52 -12.21
N ALA A 69 -4.77 -2.26 -12.59
CA ALA A 69 -3.80 -1.24 -12.23
C ALA A 69 -3.93 -0.83 -10.75
N PRO A 70 -2.83 -0.80 -9.99
CA PRO A 70 -2.84 -0.23 -8.65
C PRO A 70 -2.83 1.31 -8.69
N GLU A 71 -3.18 1.93 -7.57
CA GLU A 71 -3.20 3.39 -7.44
C GLU A 71 -2.29 3.88 -6.31
N LEU A 72 -1.45 4.88 -6.58
CA LEU A 72 -0.66 5.52 -5.54
C LEU A 72 -1.54 6.47 -4.71
N GLN A 73 -1.64 6.22 -3.42
CA GLN A 73 -2.30 7.07 -2.43
C GLN A 73 -1.23 7.90 -1.69
N ILE A 74 -1.09 9.17 -2.06
CA ILE A 74 -0.11 10.08 -1.48
C ILE A 74 -0.61 10.60 -0.13
N ARG A 75 0.22 10.49 0.91
CA ARG A 75 0.00 11.00 2.28
C ARG A 75 1.27 11.66 2.83
N GLU A 76 1.48 11.63 4.15
CA GLU A 76 2.48 12.43 4.86
C GLU A 76 3.79 11.67 5.17
N SER A 77 3.84 10.36 4.92
CA SER A 77 5.04 9.54 5.20
C SER A 77 6.18 9.66 4.17
N VAL A 78 6.03 10.49 3.14
CA VAL A 78 7.06 10.75 2.13
C VAL A 78 7.26 12.24 1.94
N LYS A 79 8.50 12.63 1.63
CA LYS A 79 8.81 13.99 1.18
C LYS A 79 9.62 13.99 -0.10
N ARG A 80 9.57 15.10 -0.82
CA ARG A 80 10.46 15.31 -1.97
C ARG A 80 11.89 15.41 -1.46
N PHE A 81 12.79 14.57 -1.99
CA PHE A 81 14.21 14.70 -1.71
C PHE A 81 14.76 15.93 -2.45
N THR A 82 15.27 16.89 -1.71
CA THR A 82 15.97 18.07 -2.23
C THR A 82 17.40 18.03 -1.71
N SER A 83 18.37 17.98 -2.63
CA SER A 83 19.81 18.00 -2.35
C SER A 83 20.31 19.35 -1.86
#